data_AF-A0AAT9IY56-F1
#
_entry.id   AF-A0AAT9IY56-F1
#
_cell.length_a   1.000
_cell.length_b   1.000
_cell.length_c   1.000
_cell.angle_alpha   90.00
_cell.angle_beta   90.00
_cell.angle_gamma   90.00
#
_symmetry.space_group_name_H-M   'P 1'
#
loop_
_entity.id
_entity.type
_entity.pdbx_description
1 polymer ?
#
loop_
_entity_poly.entity_id
_entity_poly.type
_entity_poly.pdbx_seq_one_letter_code
_entity_poly.pdbx_strand_id
1 'polypeptide(L)'
;MPEFENAPAARDYRETVFLPETEFPMRAGLPKAEPEMLKKWDEADLYHAVRKARQAAGAPLFVLHDGPPYANGNIHIGHALNKILKDFVVRSKFLTGHDVDYVPGWDCHGLPIEWKIEEEFRAKGRKKDEVPAAEFRKACREYAAKWIESQRDEFKRLGVLGEWQNRYATMDFTTEAKVTSEFHKFLMSDQLYRGSKPVMWSPVERTALADAEIEYHPHVSPTIWVRFPIQTGDWAEATEAFDNLKDASVVIWTTTPWTIPANRAVSFNPKVAYFVYEVTAVKTEEELGFAPWVKAGDKLVLAEKLAEGVLQAANATAWKQVIDVPPDVLGGLKLSHPLAALDEGYGFDVPMLAGDHVTDDAGTGFVHTAPGHGADDYLVWLKSGRSLNSIPDTVDPDGAYYPHVPLFAGMKVLETEGKKAGKFGEANGAVMTKLIETGNLLARGRVEHSYPHSWRSKAPVIFRNTPQWFIRMDGDAALKQRSGSATQKIPARQGDGRHRRHGVLSRSGPQPYRRHGRDAPGLADQPPAQLGHPPGHVCRQEDRRTSEGRSRQRAHHQDDR
;
A
#
# COMPACT_ATOMS: atom_id res chain seq x y z
N MET A 1 65.30 19.67 -81.73
CA MET A 1 64.08 19.23 -81.00
C MET A 1 63.09 20.37 -81.13
N PRO A 2 62.20 20.36 -82.14
CA PRO A 2 61.10 21.30 -82.18
C PRO A 2 60.00 20.80 -81.25
N GLU A 3 59.47 21.75 -80.49
CA GLU A 3 58.39 21.62 -79.52
C GLU A 3 57.09 21.22 -80.23
N PHE A 4 56.37 20.25 -79.67
CA PHE A 4 54.98 20.01 -80.04
C PHE A 4 54.11 21.10 -79.37
N GLU A 5 53.91 22.19 -80.11
CA GLU A 5 52.93 23.21 -79.78
C GLU A 5 51.50 22.64 -79.76
N ASN A 6 50.80 22.93 -78.65
CA ASN A 6 49.35 23.10 -78.54
C ASN A 6 48.44 22.01 -79.15
N ALA A 7 48.27 20.90 -78.42
CA ALA A 7 47.03 20.15 -78.50
C ALA A 7 45.88 21.03 -77.96
N PRO A 8 44.74 21.16 -78.66
CA PRO A 8 43.60 21.94 -78.17
C PRO A 8 43.15 21.39 -76.82
N ALA A 9 42.97 22.27 -75.84
CA ALA A 9 42.51 21.90 -74.49
C ALA A 9 41.25 21.03 -74.61
N ALA A 10 41.34 19.79 -74.11
CA ALA A 10 40.21 18.86 -74.10
C ALA A 10 39.02 19.55 -73.42
N ARG A 11 37.86 19.58 -74.09
CA ARG A 11 36.64 20.22 -73.60
C ARG A 11 36.33 19.71 -72.18
N ASP A 12 36.19 20.62 -71.21
CA ASP A 12 35.73 20.24 -69.87
C ASP A 12 34.25 19.91 -69.92
N TYR A 13 33.93 18.61 -69.89
CA TYR A 13 32.56 18.14 -69.95
C TYR A 13 31.79 18.35 -68.63
N ARG A 14 32.43 18.77 -67.54
CA ARG A 14 31.74 19.04 -66.26
C ARG A 14 30.65 20.10 -66.39
N GLU A 15 30.89 21.13 -67.21
CA GLU A 15 29.92 22.19 -67.49
C GLU A 15 28.73 21.72 -68.34
N THR A 16 28.84 20.55 -68.99
CA THR A 16 27.77 19.95 -69.79
C THR A 16 26.87 19.02 -68.99
N VAL A 17 27.16 18.81 -67.69
CA VAL A 17 26.42 17.91 -66.80
C VAL A 17 25.70 18.73 -65.74
N PHE A 18 24.40 18.48 -65.55
CA PHE A 18 23.61 19.09 -64.48
C PHE A 18 23.94 18.43 -63.14
N LEU A 19 24.93 18.98 -62.43
CA LEU A 19 25.26 18.54 -61.07
C LEU A 19 24.23 19.07 -60.06
N PRO A 20 23.84 18.29 -59.05
CA PRO A 20 23.00 18.78 -57.98
C PRO A 20 23.71 19.88 -57.18
N GLU A 21 23.11 21.07 -57.12
CA GLU A 21 23.54 22.18 -56.28
C GLU A 21 22.59 22.33 -55.10
N THR A 22 23.13 22.42 -53.88
CA THR A 22 22.33 22.60 -52.68
C THR A 22 23.09 23.34 -51.58
N GLU A 23 22.40 24.24 -50.90
CA GLU A 23 22.88 24.86 -49.66
C GLU A 23 22.77 23.92 -48.45
N PHE A 24 22.14 22.74 -48.63
CA PHE A 24 21.98 21.75 -47.56
C PHE A 24 23.34 21.12 -47.19
N PRO A 25 23.79 21.28 -45.93
CA PRO A 25 25.10 20.81 -45.53
C PRO A 25 25.17 19.27 -45.52
N MET A 26 26.29 18.72 -46.02
CA MET A 26 26.52 17.27 -46.05
C MET A 26 26.61 16.65 -44.65
N ARG A 27 27.04 17.41 -43.63
CA ARG A 27 27.04 17.00 -42.22
C ARG A 27 25.94 17.74 -41.48
N ALA A 28 25.08 16.99 -40.78
CA ALA A 28 23.90 17.54 -40.13
C ALA A 28 24.21 18.56 -39.03
N GLY A 29 25.32 18.41 -38.28
CA GLY A 29 25.69 19.37 -37.24
C GLY A 29 24.61 19.54 -36.13
N LEU A 30 23.83 18.49 -35.87
CA LEU A 30 22.61 18.53 -35.07
C LEU A 30 22.73 19.22 -33.70
N PRO A 31 23.81 19.07 -32.92
CA PRO A 31 23.94 19.77 -31.63
C PRO A 31 23.85 21.29 -31.71
N LYS A 32 24.17 21.89 -32.88
CA LYS A 32 24.05 23.34 -33.13
C LYS A 32 22.77 23.68 -33.91
N ALA A 33 22.43 22.88 -34.93
CA ALA A 33 21.28 23.14 -35.79
C ALA A 33 19.93 22.97 -35.05
N GLU A 34 19.80 21.96 -34.19
CA GLU A 34 18.55 21.70 -33.47
C GLU A 34 18.17 22.85 -32.52
N PRO A 35 19.06 23.38 -31.64
CA PRO A 35 18.72 24.55 -30.82
C PRO A 35 18.23 25.76 -31.63
N GLU A 36 18.85 26.05 -32.79
CA GLU A 36 18.43 27.14 -33.65
C GLU A 36 17.03 26.90 -34.24
N MET A 37 16.73 25.66 -34.66
CA MET A 37 15.39 25.28 -35.13
C MET A 37 14.34 25.42 -34.02
N LEU A 38 14.65 24.93 -32.81
CA LEU A 38 13.74 25.02 -31.66
C LEU A 38 13.47 26.46 -31.25
N LYS A 39 14.50 27.32 -31.30
CA LYS A 39 14.35 28.75 -31.05
C LYS A 39 13.36 29.39 -32.03
N LYS A 40 13.48 29.09 -33.33
CA LYS A 40 12.51 29.58 -34.34
C LYS A 40 11.09 29.08 -34.07
N TRP A 41 10.92 27.85 -33.58
CA TRP A 41 9.60 27.31 -33.23
C TRP A 41 8.99 28.00 -32.02
N ASP A 42 9.81 28.31 -31.00
CA ASP A 42 9.38 29.02 -29.80
C ASP A 42 9.01 30.48 -30.11
N GLU A 43 9.83 31.19 -30.89
CA GLU A 43 9.56 32.55 -31.36
C GLU A 43 8.29 32.65 -32.22
N ALA A 44 8.00 31.62 -33.02
CA ALA A 44 6.80 31.54 -33.85
C ALA A 44 5.55 31.07 -33.08
N ASP A 45 5.71 30.70 -31.80
CA ASP A 45 4.68 30.02 -31.00
C ASP A 45 4.01 28.88 -31.79
N LEU A 46 4.85 28.00 -32.36
CA LEU A 46 4.46 27.08 -33.42
C LEU A 46 3.26 26.19 -33.03
N TYR A 47 3.20 25.73 -31.79
CA TYR A 47 2.10 24.88 -31.31
C TYR A 47 0.75 25.61 -31.43
N HIS A 48 0.65 26.81 -30.88
CA HIS A 48 -0.58 27.61 -30.94
C HIS A 48 -0.90 28.07 -32.36
N ALA A 49 0.11 28.43 -33.15
CA ALA A 49 -0.07 28.79 -34.55
C ALA A 49 -0.71 27.64 -35.37
N VAL A 50 -0.20 26.42 -35.21
CA VAL A 50 -0.74 25.23 -35.88
C VAL A 50 -2.16 24.92 -35.39
N ARG A 51 -2.41 24.95 -34.07
CA ARG A 51 -3.76 24.76 -33.52
C ARG A 51 -4.76 25.77 -34.05
N LYS A 52 -4.42 27.06 -34.02
CA LYS A 52 -5.27 28.14 -34.54
C LYS A 52 -5.61 27.94 -36.01
N ALA A 53 -4.63 27.54 -36.83
CA ALA A 53 -4.87 27.23 -38.24
C ALA A 53 -5.83 26.04 -38.43
N ARG A 54 -5.71 24.99 -37.60
CA ARG A 54 -6.61 23.83 -37.63
C ARG A 54 -8.02 24.18 -37.18
N GLN A 55 -8.16 24.96 -36.11
CA GLN A 55 -9.44 25.44 -35.61
C GLN A 55 -10.15 26.33 -36.64
N ALA A 56 -9.43 27.25 -37.30
CA ALA A 56 -9.98 28.07 -38.37
C ALA A 56 -10.47 27.24 -39.57
N ALA A 57 -9.85 26.09 -39.83
CA ALA A 57 -10.28 25.13 -40.85
C ALA A 57 -11.41 24.19 -40.40
N GLY A 58 -11.97 24.37 -39.19
CA GLY A 58 -13.01 23.49 -38.65
C GLY A 58 -12.53 22.06 -38.38
N ALA A 59 -11.24 21.88 -38.11
CA ALA A 59 -10.64 20.56 -37.87
C ALA A 59 -11.26 19.86 -36.64
N PRO A 60 -11.41 18.52 -36.68
CA PRO A 60 -11.85 17.76 -35.51
C PRO A 60 -10.80 17.80 -34.39
N LEU A 61 -11.28 17.93 -33.15
CA LEU A 61 -10.44 17.91 -31.95
C LEU A 61 -9.93 16.49 -31.65
N PHE A 62 -8.64 16.37 -31.41
CA PHE A 62 -7.97 15.16 -30.94
C PHE A 62 -7.25 15.48 -29.62
N VAL A 63 -7.69 14.87 -28.52
CA VAL A 63 -7.08 15.08 -27.20
C VAL A 63 -6.12 13.93 -26.90
N LEU A 64 -4.86 14.25 -26.62
CA LEU A 64 -3.89 13.29 -26.10
C LEU A 64 -3.56 13.65 -24.64
N HIS A 65 -4.14 12.92 -23.69
CA HIS A 65 -3.86 13.15 -22.28
C HIS A 65 -2.46 12.66 -21.91
N ASP A 66 -1.64 13.55 -21.37
CA ASP A 66 -0.30 13.25 -20.92
C ASP A 66 -0.33 12.67 -19.51
N GLY A 67 0.14 11.43 -19.32
CA GLY A 67 0.42 10.91 -17.98
C GLY A 67 1.57 11.71 -17.32
N PRO A 68 1.35 12.32 -16.14
CA PRO A 68 2.28 13.29 -15.58
C PRO A 68 3.52 12.60 -14.99
N PRO A 69 4.77 12.93 -15.41
CA PRO A 69 5.97 12.51 -14.69
C PRO A 69 6.06 13.11 -13.28
N TYR A 70 6.80 12.44 -12.40
CA TYR A 70 7.15 12.97 -11.08
C TYR A 70 8.13 14.14 -11.19
N ALA A 71 7.86 15.23 -10.45
CA ALA A 71 8.69 16.43 -10.41
C ALA A 71 9.83 16.32 -9.38
N ASN A 72 10.74 15.36 -9.54
CA ASN A 72 11.76 15.04 -8.53
C ASN A 72 13.17 14.73 -9.07
N GLY A 73 13.45 14.93 -10.35
CA GLY A 73 14.76 14.65 -10.94
C GLY A 73 14.86 14.96 -12.43
N ASN A 74 16.08 14.84 -12.99
CA ASN A 74 16.30 14.97 -14.44
C ASN A 74 15.57 13.86 -15.21
N ILE A 75 15.25 14.13 -16.47
CA ILE A 75 14.68 13.09 -17.35
C ILE A 75 15.69 11.95 -17.59
N HIS A 76 15.16 10.75 -17.79
CA HIS A 76 15.93 9.55 -18.13
C HIS A 76 15.43 8.96 -19.45
N ILE A 77 16.11 7.96 -19.99
CA ILE A 77 15.78 7.41 -21.33
C ILE A 77 14.32 6.93 -21.45
N GLY A 78 13.74 6.37 -20.39
CA GLY A 78 12.31 6.02 -20.36
C GLY A 78 11.35 7.21 -20.54
N HIS A 79 11.69 8.38 -19.98
CA HIS A 79 10.93 9.62 -20.19
C HIS A 79 11.04 10.06 -21.65
N ALA A 80 12.24 10.03 -22.22
CA ALA A 80 12.47 10.37 -23.62
C ALA A 80 11.66 9.47 -24.56
N LEU A 81 11.72 8.15 -24.37
CA LEU A 81 10.94 7.18 -25.14
C LEU A 81 9.43 7.49 -25.08
N ASN A 82 8.89 7.73 -23.88
CA ASN A 82 7.46 8.02 -23.72
C ASN A 82 7.05 9.31 -24.44
N LYS A 83 7.83 10.38 -24.28
CA LYS A 83 7.50 11.70 -24.80
C LYS A 83 7.69 11.80 -26.31
N ILE A 84 8.73 11.18 -26.87
CA ILE A 84 8.94 11.11 -28.32
C ILE A 84 7.81 10.32 -28.99
N LEU A 85 7.35 9.21 -28.39
CA LEU A 85 6.22 8.45 -28.93
C LEU A 85 4.92 9.27 -28.92
N LYS A 86 4.66 10.03 -27.85
CA LYS A 86 3.51 10.95 -27.79
C LYS A 86 3.63 12.06 -28.83
N ASP A 87 4.80 12.68 -28.96
CA ASP A 87 5.06 13.72 -29.96
C ASP A 87 4.85 13.22 -31.39
N PHE A 88 5.27 11.99 -31.69
CA PHE A 88 5.00 11.36 -32.99
C PHE A 88 3.49 11.28 -33.29
N VAL A 89 2.68 10.92 -32.29
CA VAL A 89 1.21 10.90 -32.43
C VAL A 89 0.66 12.31 -32.61
N VAL A 90 1.11 13.28 -31.80
CA VAL A 90 0.69 14.69 -31.89
C VAL A 90 0.95 15.25 -33.28
N ARG A 91 2.18 15.12 -33.77
CA ARG A 91 2.59 15.59 -35.11
C ARG A 91 1.83 14.87 -36.22
N SER A 92 1.69 13.56 -36.14
CA SER A 92 0.91 12.78 -37.12
C SER A 92 -0.55 13.23 -37.16
N LYS A 93 -1.17 13.54 -36.02
CA LYS A 93 -2.55 14.02 -35.94
C LYS A 93 -2.72 15.44 -36.49
N PHE A 94 -1.78 16.33 -36.20
CA PHE A 94 -1.72 17.63 -36.86
C PHE A 94 -1.59 17.51 -38.37
N LEU A 95 -0.71 16.64 -38.88
CA LEU A 95 -0.52 16.43 -40.32
C LEU A 95 -1.72 15.82 -41.01
N THR A 96 -2.47 14.96 -40.31
CA THR A 96 -3.73 14.36 -40.80
C THR A 96 -4.96 15.25 -40.59
N GLY A 97 -4.75 16.53 -40.27
CA GLY A 97 -5.81 17.54 -40.31
C GLY A 97 -6.62 17.72 -39.03
N HIS A 98 -6.14 17.25 -37.87
CA HIS A 98 -6.82 17.44 -36.59
C HIS A 98 -6.32 18.70 -35.86
N ASP A 99 -7.16 19.32 -35.04
CA ASP A 99 -6.71 20.19 -33.92
C ASP A 99 -6.28 19.27 -32.77
N VAL A 100 -5.03 19.35 -32.32
CA VAL A 100 -4.51 18.46 -31.29
C VAL A 100 -4.32 19.21 -29.98
N ASP A 101 -4.99 18.73 -28.94
CA ASP A 101 -4.82 19.21 -27.57
C ASP A 101 -3.87 18.28 -26.81
N TYR A 102 -2.64 18.74 -26.61
CA TYR A 102 -1.61 18.04 -25.86
C TYR A 102 -1.03 18.99 -24.81
N VAL A 103 -1.48 18.79 -23.57
CA VAL A 103 -1.05 19.56 -22.40
C VAL A 103 -0.18 18.67 -21.52
N PRO A 104 1.14 18.89 -21.47
CA PRO A 104 2.04 18.22 -20.54
C PRO A 104 1.65 18.53 -19.09
N GLY A 105 1.86 17.54 -18.21
CA GLY A 105 1.66 17.78 -16.79
C GLY A 105 2.69 17.14 -15.89
N TRP A 106 2.57 17.44 -14.59
CA TRP A 106 3.51 17.00 -13.57
C TRP A 106 2.80 16.54 -12.30
N ASP A 107 3.31 15.46 -11.73
CA ASP A 107 2.92 15.00 -10.41
C ASP A 107 3.88 15.59 -9.37
N CYS A 108 3.35 16.51 -8.58
CA CYS A 108 4.06 17.34 -7.63
C CYS A 108 3.81 16.94 -6.18
N HIS A 109 2.99 15.92 -5.94
CA HIS A 109 2.68 15.44 -4.59
C HIS A 109 3.33 14.09 -4.32
N GLY A 110 3.51 13.81 -3.04
CA GLY A 110 3.85 12.48 -2.57
C GLY A 110 5.23 12.35 -1.95
N LEU A 111 5.44 11.17 -1.42
CA LEU A 111 6.53 10.82 -0.53
C LEU A 111 7.95 11.02 -1.10
N PRO A 112 8.22 10.86 -2.42
CA PRO A 112 9.56 11.12 -2.96
C PRO A 112 10.03 12.58 -2.79
N ILE A 113 9.13 13.56 -2.92
CA ILE A 113 9.45 14.98 -2.75
C ILE A 113 9.61 15.30 -1.26
N GLU A 114 8.67 14.83 -0.43
CA GLU A 114 8.75 14.96 1.04
C GLU A 114 10.09 14.46 1.56
N TRP A 115 10.54 13.30 1.09
CA TRP A 115 11.81 12.70 1.50
C TRP A 115 13.01 13.57 1.15
N LYS A 116 13.06 14.11 -0.07
CA LYS A 116 14.16 15.00 -0.50
C LYS A 116 14.22 16.26 0.36
N ILE A 117 13.06 16.83 0.67
CA ILE A 117 12.96 17.98 1.57
C ILE A 117 13.35 17.62 3.01
N GLU A 118 12.96 16.45 3.51
CA GLU A 118 13.39 15.95 4.82
C GLU A 118 14.91 15.75 4.89
N GLU A 119 15.54 15.20 3.85
CA GLU A 119 17.00 15.10 3.74
C GLU A 119 17.66 16.48 3.82
N GLU A 120 17.12 17.47 3.11
CA GLU A 120 17.62 18.84 3.13
C GLU A 120 17.48 19.50 4.51
N PHE A 121 16.35 19.31 5.20
CA PHE A 121 16.16 19.83 6.57
C PHE A 121 17.07 19.10 7.58
N ARG A 122 17.23 17.78 7.45
CA ARG A 122 18.12 16.97 8.30
C ARG A 122 19.58 17.38 8.11
N ALA A 123 20.00 17.66 6.88
CA ALA A 123 21.33 18.21 6.60
C ALA A 123 21.55 19.59 7.25
N LYS A 124 20.48 20.37 7.43
CA LYS A 124 20.48 21.64 8.17
C LYS A 124 20.29 21.46 9.69
N GLY A 125 20.31 20.23 10.20
CA GLY A 125 20.22 19.92 11.63
C GLY A 125 18.81 20.04 12.23
N ARG A 126 17.77 20.21 11.43
CA ARG A 126 16.37 20.31 11.90
C ARG A 126 15.67 18.96 11.76
N LYS A 127 15.01 18.49 12.82
CA LYS A 127 14.22 17.26 12.77
C LYS A 127 12.84 17.51 12.17
N LYS A 128 12.24 16.48 11.57
CA LYS A 128 10.90 16.52 10.93
C LYS A 128 9.81 17.11 11.85
N ASP A 129 9.86 16.76 13.13
CA ASP A 129 8.85 17.20 14.11
C ASP A 129 9.04 18.67 14.54
N GLU A 130 10.19 19.27 14.26
CA GLU A 130 10.52 20.67 14.57
C GLU A 130 10.17 21.64 13.43
N VAL A 131 9.89 21.12 12.22
CA VAL A 131 9.52 21.94 11.06
C VAL A 131 8.00 22.11 11.03
N PRO A 132 7.46 23.35 11.07
CA PRO A 132 6.03 23.60 10.90
C PRO A 132 5.50 23.03 9.58
N ALA A 133 4.28 22.47 9.60
CA ALA A 133 3.67 21.86 8.42
C ALA A 133 3.50 22.83 7.23
N ALA A 134 3.28 24.11 7.49
CA ALA A 134 3.17 25.13 6.45
C ALA A 134 4.53 25.43 5.80
N GLU A 135 5.61 25.46 6.60
CA GLU A 135 6.98 25.66 6.10
C GLU A 135 7.40 24.47 5.22
N PHE A 136 7.15 23.25 5.70
CA PHE A 136 7.47 22.02 4.98
C PHE A 136 6.76 21.95 3.62
N ARG A 137 5.44 22.18 3.61
CA ARG A 137 4.63 22.25 2.37
C ARG A 137 5.16 23.26 1.36
N LYS A 138 5.56 24.43 1.86
CA LYS A 138 6.09 25.50 1.01
C LYS A 138 7.39 25.04 0.34
N ALA A 139 8.30 24.43 1.12
CA ALA A 139 9.53 23.88 0.58
C ALA A 139 9.28 22.78 -0.48
N CYS A 140 8.31 21.88 -0.26
CA CYS A 140 7.94 20.87 -1.26
C CYS A 140 7.41 21.48 -2.56
N ARG A 141 6.55 22.51 -2.47
CA ARG A 141 6.05 23.23 -3.66
C ARG A 141 7.16 23.94 -4.42
N GLU A 142 8.09 24.59 -3.72
CA GLU A 142 9.25 25.25 -4.34
C GLU A 142 10.18 24.25 -5.03
N TYR A 143 10.41 23.11 -4.40
CA TYR A 143 11.20 22.01 -4.97
C TYR A 143 10.57 21.44 -6.23
N ALA A 144 9.27 21.12 -6.18
CA ALA A 144 8.53 20.64 -7.34
C ALA A 144 8.56 21.67 -8.49
N ALA A 145 8.33 22.95 -8.18
CA ALA A 145 8.37 24.03 -9.16
C ALA A 145 9.73 24.11 -9.87
N LYS A 146 10.85 24.01 -9.15
CA LYS A 146 12.18 23.98 -9.76
C LYS A 146 12.34 22.82 -10.75
N TRP A 147 11.92 21.62 -10.37
CA TRP A 147 12.05 20.44 -11.23
C TRP A 147 11.15 20.47 -12.45
N ILE A 148 9.96 21.04 -12.34
CA ILE A 148 9.07 21.30 -13.47
C ILE A 148 9.80 22.11 -14.53
N GLU A 149 10.45 23.22 -14.15
CA GLU A 149 11.14 24.10 -15.08
C GLU A 149 12.27 23.34 -15.80
N SER A 150 13.12 22.64 -15.03
CA SER A 150 14.22 21.85 -15.61
C SER A 150 13.72 20.75 -16.56
N GLN A 151 12.75 19.94 -16.13
CA GLN A 151 12.20 18.87 -16.97
C GLN A 151 11.48 19.42 -18.20
N ARG A 152 10.78 20.56 -18.09
CA ARG A 152 10.14 21.23 -19.22
C ARG A 152 11.17 21.60 -20.28
N ASP A 153 12.28 22.20 -19.87
CA ASP A 153 13.34 22.62 -20.79
C ASP A 153 14.04 21.40 -21.42
N GLU A 154 14.25 20.32 -20.65
CA GLU A 154 14.75 19.05 -21.16
C GLU A 154 13.79 18.42 -22.19
N PHE A 155 12.48 18.44 -21.96
CA PHE A 155 11.49 17.94 -22.92
C PHE A 155 11.38 18.82 -24.17
N LYS A 156 11.45 20.15 -24.02
CA LYS A 156 11.55 21.08 -25.15
C LYS A 156 12.81 20.80 -25.98
N ARG A 157 13.94 20.48 -25.33
CA ARG A 157 15.20 20.12 -26.00
C ARG A 157 15.07 18.83 -26.83
N LEU A 158 14.19 17.90 -26.45
CA LEU A 158 13.84 16.73 -27.28
C LEU A 158 12.96 17.07 -28.49
N GLY A 159 12.56 18.34 -28.66
CA GLY A 159 11.72 18.80 -29.75
C GLY A 159 10.23 18.47 -29.60
N VAL A 160 9.79 18.14 -28.39
CA VAL A 160 8.39 17.82 -28.12
C VAL A 160 7.52 19.06 -28.26
N LEU A 161 6.49 18.98 -29.11
CA LEU A 161 5.55 20.06 -29.36
C LEU A 161 4.29 19.91 -28.48
N GLY A 162 3.95 20.93 -27.70
CA GLY A 162 2.80 20.91 -26.80
C GLY A 162 2.56 22.25 -26.09
N GLU A 163 1.53 22.29 -25.26
CA GLU A 163 1.17 23.46 -24.43
C GLU A 163 2.08 23.55 -23.19
N TRP A 164 3.21 24.24 -23.33
CA TRP A 164 4.19 24.35 -22.25
C TRP A 164 3.91 25.49 -21.28
N GLN A 165 3.17 26.52 -21.73
CA GLN A 165 2.87 27.72 -20.96
C GLN A 165 1.71 27.45 -19.98
N ASN A 166 0.65 26.80 -20.46
CA ASN A 166 -0.52 26.42 -19.66
C ASN A 166 -0.49 24.92 -19.30
N ARG A 167 0.64 24.48 -18.74
CA ARG A 167 0.77 23.10 -18.21
C ARG A 167 -0.32 22.81 -17.16
N TYR A 168 -0.48 21.54 -16.81
CA TYR A 168 -1.18 21.17 -15.56
C TYR A 168 -0.20 20.59 -14.52
N ALA A 169 -0.37 20.95 -13.25
CA ALA A 169 0.30 20.27 -12.14
C ALA A 169 -0.68 19.88 -11.04
N THR A 170 -0.37 18.78 -10.35
CA THR A 170 -1.21 18.29 -9.26
C THR A 170 -1.21 19.23 -8.06
N MET A 171 -0.21 20.11 -7.91
CA MET A 171 -0.15 21.16 -6.88
C MET A 171 -0.89 22.45 -7.25
N ASP A 172 -1.39 22.59 -8.48
CA ASP A 172 -2.16 23.77 -8.86
C ASP A 172 -3.50 23.77 -8.10
N PHE A 173 -3.90 24.90 -7.52
CA PHE A 173 -5.09 24.98 -6.67
C PHE A 173 -6.38 24.55 -7.40
N THR A 174 -6.45 24.78 -8.71
CA THR A 174 -7.57 24.32 -9.54
C THR A 174 -7.64 22.80 -9.63
N THR A 175 -6.50 22.13 -9.74
CA THR A 175 -6.39 20.67 -9.72
C THR A 175 -6.75 20.11 -8.35
N GLU A 176 -6.21 20.67 -7.26
CA GLU A 176 -6.52 20.26 -5.88
C GLU A 176 -8.02 20.40 -5.56
N ALA A 177 -8.64 21.50 -6.00
CA ALA A 177 -10.07 21.73 -5.86
C ALA A 177 -10.89 20.69 -6.65
N LYS A 178 -10.44 20.31 -7.85
CA LYS A 178 -11.10 19.27 -8.65
C LYS A 178 -11.00 17.89 -8.00
N VAL A 179 -9.81 17.52 -7.52
CA VAL A 179 -9.59 16.27 -6.78
C VAL A 179 -10.50 16.21 -5.55
N THR A 180 -10.58 17.31 -4.79
CA THR A 180 -11.46 17.41 -3.62
C THR A 180 -12.93 17.26 -4.01
N SER A 181 -13.35 17.89 -5.10
CA SER A 181 -14.72 17.79 -5.60
C SER A 181 -15.08 16.36 -6.04
N GLU A 182 -14.18 15.66 -6.74
CA GLU A 182 -14.37 14.25 -7.09
C GLU A 182 -14.41 13.35 -5.85
N PHE A 183 -13.55 13.63 -4.86
CA PHE A 183 -13.55 12.92 -3.58
C PHE A 183 -14.90 13.07 -2.84
N HIS A 184 -15.46 14.27 -2.81
CA HIS A 184 -16.78 14.53 -2.22
C HIS A 184 -17.89 13.73 -2.91
N LYS A 185 -17.80 13.43 -4.21
CA LYS A 185 -18.81 12.58 -4.86
C LYS A 185 -18.82 11.17 -4.26
N PHE A 186 -17.67 10.60 -3.93
CA PHE A 186 -17.59 9.29 -3.26
C PHE A 186 -18.16 9.33 -1.83
N LEU A 187 -17.90 10.42 -1.11
CA LEU A 187 -18.47 10.65 0.21
C LEU A 187 -20.01 10.75 0.15
N MET A 188 -20.55 11.54 -0.78
CA MET A 188 -21.99 11.78 -0.91
C MET A 188 -22.78 10.60 -1.48
N SER A 189 -22.12 9.56 -1.97
CA SER A 189 -22.75 8.37 -2.57
C SER A 189 -22.53 7.09 -1.76
N ASP A 190 -22.11 7.22 -0.49
CA ASP A 190 -21.82 6.10 0.42
C ASP A 190 -20.82 5.06 -0.14
N GLN A 191 -20.04 5.47 -1.14
CA GLN A 191 -18.95 4.67 -1.70
C GLN A 191 -17.69 4.76 -0.84
N LEU A 192 -17.61 5.78 0.01
CA LEU A 192 -16.54 5.96 0.98
C LEU A 192 -16.92 5.32 2.32
N TYR A 193 -16.09 4.41 2.81
CA TYR A 193 -16.28 3.82 4.14
C TYR A 193 -14.95 3.73 4.89
N ARG A 194 -15.01 3.80 6.22
CA ARG A 194 -13.85 3.57 7.07
C ARG A 194 -13.77 2.09 7.40
N GLY A 195 -12.67 1.46 7.02
CA GLY A 195 -12.38 0.06 7.30
C GLY A 195 -11.08 -0.08 8.07
N SER A 196 -10.85 -1.27 8.58
CA SER A 196 -9.57 -1.67 9.15
C SER A 196 -8.95 -2.70 8.22
N LYS A 197 -7.73 -2.45 7.75
CA LYS A 197 -6.96 -3.41 6.96
C LYS A 197 -5.50 -3.37 7.44
N PRO A 198 -4.84 -4.53 7.59
CA PRO A 198 -3.40 -4.55 7.84
C PRO A 198 -2.67 -3.96 6.63
N VAL A 199 -1.82 -2.98 6.90
CA VAL A 199 -0.90 -2.39 5.91
C VAL A 199 0.52 -2.50 6.39
N MET A 200 1.46 -2.56 5.44
CA MET A 200 2.87 -2.44 5.77
C MET A 200 3.12 -1.02 6.29
N TRP A 201 3.62 -0.93 7.51
CA TRP A 201 3.83 0.30 8.27
C TRP A 201 5.29 0.38 8.68
N SER A 202 5.89 1.55 8.49
CA SER A 202 7.22 1.86 9.02
C SER A 202 7.05 2.68 10.31
N PRO A 203 7.32 2.11 11.50
CA PRO A 203 7.30 2.88 12.75
C PRO A 203 8.33 4.01 12.76
N VAL A 204 9.47 3.82 12.09
CA VAL A 204 10.53 4.84 11.98
C VAL A 204 10.05 6.05 11.17
N GLU A 205 9.29 5.83 10.09
CA GLU A 205 8.80 6.91 9.22
C GLU A 205 7.39 7.40 9.61
N ARG A 206 6.71 6.65 10.50
CA ARG A 206 5.31 6.85 10.91
C ARG A 206 4.35 6.94 9.73
N THR A 207 4.52 6.05 8.75
CA THR A 207 3.69 6.02 7.55
C THR A 207 3.46 4.60 7.03
N ALA A 208 2.37 4.43 6.29
CA ALA A 208 2.09 3.22 5.54
C ALA A 208 2.90 3.22 4.24
N LEU A 209 3.40 2.05 3.86
CA LEU A 209 4.20 1.83 2.66
C LEU A 209 3.45 0.89 1.71
N ALA A 210 3.51 1.19 0.41
CA ALA A 210 3.00 0.30 -0.62
C ALA A 210 4.02 -0.77 -1.00
N ASP A 211 3.58 -1.84 -1.65
CA ASP A 211 4.46 -2.95 -2.08
C ASP A 211 5.67 -2.48 -2.91
N ALA A 212 5.49 -1.45 -3.75
CA ALA A 212 6.58 -0.87 -4.54
C ALA A 212 7.62 -0.09 -3.71
N GLU A 213 7.31 0.19 -2.45
CA GLU A 213 8.16 0.91 -1.48
C GLU A 213 8.84 -0.05 -0.50
N ILE A 214 8.72 -1.36 -0.72
CA ILE A 214 9.27 -2.41 0.11
C ILE A 214 10.44 -3.08 -0.60
N GLU A 215 11.55 -3.19 0.12
CA GLU A 215 12.69 -3.98 -0.29
C GLU A 215 12.86 -5.15 0.69
N TYR A 216 13.41 -6.26 0.19
CA TYR A 216 13.60 -7.46 0.99
C TYR A 216 15.07 -7.64 1.31
N HIS A 217 15.40 -7.78 2.59
CA HIS A 217 16.76 -8.01 3.08
C HIS A 217 16.81 -9.21 4.03
N PRO A 218 17.96 -9.91 4.11
CA PRO A 218 18.18 -10.91 5.14
C PRO A 218 18.01 -10.30 6.53
N HIS A 219 17.23 -10.97 7.37
CA HIS A 219 16.91 -10.52 8.71
C HIS A 219 16.83 -11.71 9.66
N VAL A 220 17.39 -11.56 10.86
CA VAL A 220 17.34 -12.59 11.89
C VAL A 220 16.13 -12.33 12.80
N SER A 221 15.10 -13.16 12.67
CA SER A 221 13.90 -13.09 13.51
C SER A 221 13.94 -14.16 14.62
N PRO A 222 13.40 -13.87 15.82
CA PRO A 222 13.15 -14.90 16.81
C PRO A 222 12.08 -15.86 16.28
N THR A 223 12.19 -17.14 16.60
CA THR A 223 11.14 -18.12 16.36
C THR A 223 10.64 -18.66 17.68
N ILE A 224 9.33 -18.87 17.80
CA ILE A 224 8.73 -19.50 18.97
C ILE A 224 7.70 -20.53 18.56
N TRP A 225 7.60 -21.58 19.36
CA TRP A 225 6.53 -22.56 19.31
C TRP A 225 5.67 -22.36 20.54
N VAL A 226 4.37 -22.15 20.34
CA VAL A 226 3.44 -21.76 21.41
C VAL A 226 2.27 -22.72 21.47
N ARG A 227 1.95 -23.13 22.68
CA ARG A 227 0.82 -24.01 23.00
C ARG A 227 -0.44 -23.17 23.18
N PHE A 228 -1.49 -23.58 22.49
CA PHE A 228 -2.86 -23.13 22.72
C PHE A 228 -3.62 -24.31 23.33
N PRO A 229 -3.85 -24.31 24.65
CA PRO A 229 -4.57 -25.38 25.32
C PRO A 229 -5.97 -25.54 24.74
N ILE A 230 -6.39 -26.77 24.46
CA ILE A 230 -7.76 -27.05 24.02
C ILE A 230 -8.69 -26.91 25.23
N GLN A 231 -9.76 -26.12 25.09
CA GLN A 231 -10.77 -26.00 26.14
C GLN A 231 -11.59 -27.29 26.23
N THR A 232 -11.91 -27.71 27.45
CA THR A 232 -12.84 -28.82 27.69
C THR A 232 -14.27 -28.31 27.51
N GLY A 233 -15.02 -28.82 26.53
CA GLY A 233 -16.40 -28.39 26.24
C GLY A 233 -17.39 -29.57 26.15
N ASP A 234 -18.69 -29.25 26.18
CA ASP A 234 -19.77 -30.18 25.81
C ASP A 234 -19.77 -30.38 24.28
N TRP A 235 -18.86 -31.22 23.81
CA TRP A 235 -18.81 -31.65 22.43
C TRP A 235 -19.99 -32.60 22.18
N ALA A 236 -20.97 -32.18 21.38
CA ALA A 236 -22.27 -32.84 21.24
C ALA A 236 -22.18 -34.30 20.74
N GLU A 237 -21.03 -34.75 20.23
CA GLU A 237 -20.75 -36.12 19.84
C GLU A 237 -19.35 -36.53 20.32
N ALA A 238 -19.28 -37.21 21.47
CA ALA A 238 -18.04 -37.74 22.01
C ALA A 238 -17.53 -38.91 21.14
N THR A 239 -16.69 -38.61 20.16
CA THR A 239 -15.86 -39.60 19.44
C THR A 239 -14.57 -39.89 20.20
N GLU A 240 -13.95 -41.06 19.98
CA GLU A 240 -12.64 -41.46 20.56
C GLU A 240 -11.53 -40.41 20.35
N ALA A 241 -11.60 -39.62 19.28
CA ALA A 241 -10.72 -38.49 19.04
C ALA A 241 -10.80 -37.40 20.13
N PHE A 242 -11.99 -37.10 20.68
CA PHE A 242 -12.18 -36.04 21.67
C PHE A 242 -11.62 -36.42 23.04
N ASP A 243 -11.74 -37.67 23.46
CA ASP A 243 -11.14 -38.15 24.72
C ASP A 243 -9.62 -38.03 24.70
N ASN A 244 -9.00 -38.26 23.54
CA ASN A 244 -7.56 -38.13 23.35
C ASN A 244 -7.09 -36.68 23.21
N LEU A 245 -8.00 -35.75 22.88
CA LEU A 245 -7.74 -34.30 22.84
C LEU A 245 -7.87 -33.62 24.21
N LYS A 246 -8.38 -34.33 25.22
CA LYS A 246 -8.39 -33.84 26.59
C LYS A 246 -6.95 -33.57 27.06
N ASP A 247 -6.75 -32.39 27.64
CA ASP A 247 -5.45 -31.87 28.09
C ASP A 247 -4.41 -31.70 26.96
N ALA A 248 -4.80 -31.83 25.69
CA ALA A 248 -3.92 -31.58 24.56
C ALA A 248 -3.85 -30.08 24.20
N SER A 249 -2.77 -29.70 23.54
CA SER A 249 -2.55 -28.34 23.05
C SER A 249 -2.30 -28.33 21.55
N VAL A 250 -2.90 -27.38 20.85
CA VAL A 250 -2.53 -27.05 19.47
C VAL A 250 -1.25 -26.23 19.52
N VAL A 251 -0.23 -26.62 18.76
CA VAL A 251 1.04 -25.89 18.73
C VAL A 251 1.11 -25.05 17.48
N ILE A 252 1.31 -23.74 17.64
CA ILE A 252 1.61 -22.83 16.53
C ILE A 252 3.09 -22.53 16.48
N TRP A 253 3.55 -22.09 15.32
CA TRP A 253 4.87 -21.51 15.13
C TRP A 253 4.77 -20.09 14.60
N THR A 254 5.60 -19.19 15.10
CA THR A 254 5.67 -17.81 14.59
C THR A 254 7.08 -17.21 14.68
N THR A 255 7.38 -16.33 13.73
CA THR A 255 8.59 -15.48 13.73
C THR A 255 8.37 -14.11 14.36
N THR A 256 7.13 -13.81 14.77
CA THR A 256 6.71 -12.52 15.34
C THR A 256 6.05 -12.73 16.71
N PRO A 257 6.81 -12.98 17.80
CA PRO A 257 6.25 -13.11 19.14
C PRO A 257 5.32 -11.94 19.53
N TRP A 258 5.67 -10.72 19.14
CA TRP A 258 4.86 -9.52 19.38
C TRP A 258 3.44 -9.56 18.79
N THR A 259 3.10 -10.46 17.89
CA THR A 259 1.72 -10.58 17.38
C THR A 259 0.81 -11.44 18.25
N ILE A 260 1.36 -12.19 19.22
CA ILE A 260 0.56 -13.09 20.09
C ILE A 260 -0.55 -12.34 20.84
N PRO A 261 -0.32 -11.16 21.46
CA PRO A 261 -1.40 -10.41 22.12
C PRO A 261 -2.60 -10.05 21.21
N ALA A 262 -2.36 -9.98 19.90
CA ALA A 262 -3.36 -9.66 18.90
C ALA A 262 -4.07 -10.90 18.32
N ASN A 263 -3.72 -12.12 18.79
CA ASN A 263 -4.31 -13.35 18.30
C ASN A 263 -5.83 -13.38 18.54
N ARG A 264 -6.58 -13.86 17.55
CA ARG A 264 -8.03 -14.04 17.64
C ARG A 264 -8.54 -15.38 17.11
N ALA A 265 -7.67 -16.20 16.51
CA ALA A 265 -7.98 -17.54 16.04
C ALA A 265 -6.69 -18.33 15.80
N VAL A 266 -6.80 -19.62 15.53
CA VAL A 266 -5.73 -20.43 14.95
C VAL A 266 -6.23 -21.03 13.64
N SER A 267 -5.45 -20.89 12.57
CA SER A 267 -5.79 -21.39 11.25
C SER A 267 -5.17 -22.76 10.98
N PHE A 268 -5.90 -23.61 10.26
CA PHE A 268 -5.48 -24.93 9.80
C PHE A 268 -5.91 -25.16 8.34
N ASN A 269 -5.29 -26.13 7.66
CA ASN A 269 -5.67 -26.49 6.29
C ASN A 269 -6.37 -27.86 6.29
N PRO A 270 -7.64 -27.97 5.86
CA PRO A 270 -8.35 -29.25 5.82
C PRO A 270 -7.71 -30.34 4.95
N LYS A 271 -6.76 -29.99 4.08
CA LYS A 271 -6.04 -30.94 3.21
C LYS A 271 -4.78 -31.53 3.86
N VAL A 272 -4.37 -31.02 5.00
CA VAL A 272 -3.19 -31.48 5.75
C VAL A 272 -3.64 -32.51 6.80
N ALA A 273 -2.84 -33.57 6.97
CA ALA A 273 -3.09 -34.58 8.00
C ALA A 273 -2.53 -34.12 9.35
N TYR A 274 -3.37 -34.19 10.39
CA TYR A 274 -3.04 -33.78 11.75
C TYR A 274 -3.22 -34.93 12.73
N PHE A 275 -2.32 -35.02 13.71
CA PHE A 275 -2.32 -36.08 14.71
C PHE A 275 -2.02 -35.52 16.10
N VAL A 276 -2.48 -36.25 17.12
CA VAL A 276 -2.05 -36.06 18.51
C VAL A 276 -0.77 -36.85 18.75
N TYR A 277 0.26 -36.17 19.24
CA TYR A 277 1.51 -36.77 19.67
C TYR A 277 1.65 -36.64 21.18
N GLU A 278 1.84 -37.77 21.87
CA GLU A 278 2.16 -37.81 23.29
C GLU A 278 3.67 -37.93 23.46
N VAL A 279 4.25 -36.99 24.20
CA VAL A 279 5.69 -36.99 24.50
C VAL A 279 5.96 -38.03 25.57
N THR A 280 6.88 -38.97 25.33
CA THR A 280 7.18 -40.05 26.28
C THR A 280 8.53 -39.87 26.98
N ALA A 281 9.47 -39.17 26.34
CA ALA A 281 10.74 -38.82 26.95
C ALA A 281 11.23 -37.45 26.44
N VAL A 282 11.95 -36.74 27.31
CA VAL A 282 12.52 -35.41 27.04
C VAL A 282 13.98 -35.41 27.51
N LYS A 283 14.80 -34.54 26.93
CA LYS A 283 16.17 -34.31 27.45
C LYS A 283 16.12 -33.83 28.89
N THR A 284 17.12 -34.17 29.69
CA THR A 284 17.14 -33.77 31.10
C THR A 284 17.67 -32.35 31.28
N GLU A 285 17.40 -31.75 32.44
CA GLU A 285 17.92 -30.42 32.77
C GLU A 285 19.46 -30.42 32.80
N GLU A 286 20.09 -31.53 33.21
CA GLU A 286 21.54 -31.69 33.18
C GLU A 286 22.12 -31.65 31.76
N GLU A 287 21.38 -32.15 30.76
CA GLU A 287 21.80 -32.14 29.35
C GLU A 287 21.65 -30.77 28.68
N LEU A 288 20.66 -29.98 29.10
CA LEU A 288 20.32 -28.70 28.48
C LEU A 288 20.84 -27.47 29.25
N GLY A 289 21.13 -27.62 30.54
CA GLY A 289 21.41 -26.52 31.47
C GLY A 289 20.17 -25.70 31.85
N PHE A 290 18.98 -26.17 31.48
CA PHE A 290 17.68 -25.63 31.89
C PHE A 290 16.60 -26.71 31.75
N ALA A 291 15.56 -26.65 32.58
CA ALA A 291 14.42 -27.56 32.45
C ALA A 291 13.70 -27.38 31.10
N PRO A 292 13.53 -28.43 30.28
CA PRO A 292 12.73 -28.34 29.05
C PRO A 292 11.30 -27.88 29.36
N TRP A 293 10.74 -27.06 28.47
CA TRP A 293 9.35 -26.59 28.64
C TRP A 293 8.31 -27.66 28.30
N VAL A 294 8.71 -28.69 27.54
CA VAL A 294 7.91 -29.89 27.27
C VAL A 294 8.14 -30.95 28.35
N LYS A 295 7.09 -31.69 28.72
CA LYS A 295 7.12 -32.74 29.72
C LYS A 295 6.66 -34.07 29.13
N ALA A 296 7.12 -35.17 29.72
CA ALA A 296 6.55 -36.49 29.42
C ALA A 296 5.06 -36.52 29.83
N GLY A 297 4.21 -37.06 28.97
CA GLY A 297 2.75 -37.03 29.06
C GLY A 297 2.08 -35.86 28.35
N ASP A 298 2.84 -34.84 27.90
CA ASP A 298 2.26 -33.73 27.14
C ASP A 298 1.69 -34.23 25.81
N LYS A 299 0.44 -33.86 25.52
CA LYS A 299 -0.22 -34.14 24.25
C LYS A 299 -0.22 -32.90 23.34
N LEU A 300 0.31 -33.05 22.13
CA LEU A 300 0.49 -31.97 21.16
C LEU A 300 -0.19 -32.31 19.84
N VAL A 301 -1.01 -31.38 19.33
CA VAL A 301 -1.60 -31.51 17.99
C VAL A 301 -0.69 -30.84 16.97
N LEU A 302 -0.23 -31.61 15.98
CA LEU A 302 0.74 -31.20 14.97
C LEU A 302 0.38 -31.77 13.60
N ALA A 303 0.79 -31.11 12.52
CA ALA A 303 0.77 -31.72 11.20
C ALA A 303 1.81 -32.84 11.09
N GLU A 304 1.43 -33.95 10.46
CA GLU A 304 2.22 -35.18 10.38
C GLU A 304 3.66 -34.93 9.91
N LYS A 305 3.82 -34.23 8.79
CA LYS A 305 5.14 -33.96 8.19
C LYS A 305 6.04 -33.06 9.03
N LEU A 306 5.47 -32.24 9.90
CA LEU A 306 6.19 -31.24 10.69
C LEU A 306 6.42 -31.69 12.14
N ALA A 307 5.76 -32.76 12.58
CA ALA A 307 5.76 -33.20 13.96
C ALA A 307 7.16 -33.52 14.50
N GLU A 308 7.96 -34.29 13.76
CA GLU A 308 9.32 -34.66 14.16
C GLU A 308 10.20 -33.42 14.42
N GLY A 309 10.21 -32.45 13.49
CA GLY A 309 11.00 -31.24 13.63
C GLY A 309 10.56 -30.38 14.82
N VAL A 310 9.26 -30.29 15.07
CA VAL A 310 8.71 -29.54 16.22
C VAL A 310 9.07 -30.22 17.54
N LEU A 311 8.95 -31.54 17.63
CA LEU A 311 9.25 -32.32 18.84
C LEU A 311 10.74 -32.30 19.17
N GLN A 312 11.60 -32.40 18.15
CA GLN A 312 13.04 -32.21 18.32
C GLN A 312 13.38 -30.78 18.79
N ALA A 313 12.74 -29.75 18.22
CA ALA A 313 12.92 -28.36 18.66
C ALA A 313 12.45 -28.14 20.11
N ALA A 314 11.45 -28.89 20.56
CA ALA A 314 10.99 -28.91 21.95
C ALA A 314 11.94 -29.67 22.91
N ASN A 315 12.96 -30.35 22.38
CA ASN A 315 13.84 -31.28 23.12
C ASN A 315 13.16 -32.57 23.60
N ALA A 316 12.09 -33.01 22.93
CA ALA A 316 11.57 -34.36 23.10
C ALA A 316 12.55 -35.37 22.47
N THR A 317 12.78 -36.50 23.13
CA THR A 317 13.65 -37.58 22.66
C THR A 317 12.87 -38.81 22.23
N ALA A 318 11.64 -38.98 22.73
CA ALA A 318 10.70 -40.00 22.29
C ALA A 318 9.26 -39.50 22.39
N TRP A 319 8.42 -39.97 21.47
CA TRP A 319 7.00 -39.64 21.39
C TRP A 319 6.21 -40.77 20.74
N LYS A 320 4.91 -40.77 20.96
CA LYS A 320 3.96 -41.71 20.37
C LYS A 320 2.88 -40.94 19.63
N GLN A 321 2.60 -41.34 18.39
CA GLN A 321 1.39 -40.91 17.69
C GLN A 321 0.19 -41.63 18.29
N VAL A 322 -0.78 -40.86 18.79
CA VAL A 322 -1.93 -41.38 19.53
C VAL A 322 -3.12 -41.62 18.60
N ILE A 323 -3.58 -40.57 17.91
CA ILE A 323 -4.77 -40.62 17.05
C ILE A 323 -4.72 -39.53 15.97
N ASP A 324 -5.41 -39.76 14.86
CA ASP A 324 -5.68 -38.75 13.84
C ASP A 324 -6.71 -37.73 14.34
N VAL A 325 -6.60 -36.49 13.86
CA VAL A 325 -7.54 -35.42 14.17
C VAL A 325 -8.20 -34.95 12.88
N PRO A 326 -9.45 -35.39 12.61
CA PRO A 326 -10.18 -35.00 11.41
C PRO A 326 -10.40 -33.46 11.31
N PRO A 327 -10.42 -32.90 10.09
CA PRO A 327 -10.63 -31.46 9.88
C PRO A 327 -11.92 -30.88 10.46
N ASP A 328 -13.00 -31.68 10.49
CA ASP A 328 -14.29 -31.34 11.09
C ASP A 328 -14.19 -31.22 12.61
N VAL A 329 -13.45 -32.14 13.26
CA VAL A 329 -13.12 -32.05 14.68
C VAL A 329 -12.32 -30.79 14.95
N LEU A 330 -11.26 -30.52 14.17
CA LEU A 330 -10.44 -29.30 14.30
C LEU A 330 -11.29 -28.04 14.18
N GLY A 331 -12.19 -27.97 13.20
CA GLY A 331 -13.07 -26.81 12.99
C GLY A 331 -14.04 -26.55 14.15
N GLY A 332 -14.36 -27.58 14.94
CA GLY A 332 -15.18 -27.46 16.15
C GLY A 332 -14.42 -26.98 17.38
N LEU A 333 -13.09 -27.12 17.42
CA LEU A 333 -12.32 -26.85 18.64
C LEU A 333 -12.33 -25.37 19.05
N LYS A 334 -12.35 -25.19 20.37
CA LYS A 334 -12.11 -23.92 21.05
C LYS A 334 -10.84 -24.05 21.85
N LEU A 335 -9.96 -23.08 21.70
CA LEU A 335 -8.69 -23.02 22.40
C LEU A 335 -8.71 -21.88 23.41
N SER A 336 -7.92 -22.02 24.46
CA SER A 336 -7.60 -20.92 25.37
C SER A 336 -6.40 -20.14 24.82
N HIS A 337 -6.47 -18.82 24.91
CA HIS A 337 -5.32 -17.98 24.58
C HIS A 337 -4.15 -18.33 25.53
N PRO A 338 -2.89 -18.39 25.05
CA PRO A 338 -1.73 -18.80 25.86
C PRO A 338 -1.45 -17.87 27.04
N LEU A 339 -2.02 -16.66 27.05
CA LEU A 339 -1.89 -15.68 28.13
C LEU A 339 -3.14 -15.57 29.02
N ALA A 340 -4.17 -16.40 28.79
CA ALA A 340 -5.45 -16.33 29.51
C ALA A 340 -5.31 -16.48 31.04
N ALA A 341 -4.30 -17.22 31.51
CA ALA A 341 -4.05 -17.42 32.94
C ALA A 341 -3.45 -16.19 33.65
N LEU A 342 -2.91 -15.20 32.91
CA LEU A 342 -2.25 -14.03 33.49
C LEU A 342 -3.15 -12.80 33.53
N ASP A 343 -4.10 -12.68 32.61
CA ASP A 343 -4.96 -11.50 32.49
C ASP A 343 -6.30 -11.86 31.82
N GLU A 344 -7.40 -11.38 32.41
CA GLU A 344 -8.77 -11.61 31.92
C GLU A 344 -9.01 -11.05 30.51
N GLY A 345 -8.23 -10.05 30.07
CA GLY A 345 -8.27 -9.53 28.72
C GLY A 345 -7.92 -10.57 27.64
N TYR A 346 -7.33 -11.70 28.02
CA TYR A 346 -7.07 -12.86 27.17
C TYR A 346 -8.02 -14.05 27.44
N GLY A 347 -9.05 -13.88 28.27
CA GLY A 347 -10.00 -14.94 28.65
C GLY A 347 -11.08 -15.28 27.60
N PHE A 348 -10.89 -14.89 26.34
CA PHE A 348 -11.82 -15.17 25.25
C PHE A 348 -11.50 -16.51 24.55
N ASP A 349 -12.52 -17.11 23.92
CA ASP A 349 -12.34 -18.32 23.11
C ASP A 349 -11.53 -18.02 21.85
N VAL A 350 -10.51 -18.85 21.59
CA VAL A 350 -9.72 -18.83 20.35
C VAL A 350 -10.24 -19.94 19.42
N PRO A 351 -11.05 -19.62 18.40
CA PRO A 351 -11.61 -20.58 17.46
C PRO A 351 -10.56 -21.09 16.46
N MET A 352 -10.82 -22.26 15.90
CA MET A 352 -10.09 -22.80 14.75
C MET A 352 -10.73 -22.34 13.43
N LEU A 353 -9.92 -21.89 12.47
CA LEU A 353 -10.39 -21.42 11.15
C LEU A 353 -9.74 -22.20 10.01
N ALA A 354 -10.53 -22.63 9.02
CA ALA A 354 -9.99 -23.26 7.82
C ALA A 354 -9.40 -22.21 6.86
N GLY A 355 -8.13 -22.37 6.50
CA GLY A 355 -7.40 -21.44 5.64
C GLY A 355 -6.43 -22.14 4.68
N ASP A 356 -6.58 -21.88 3.38
CA ASP A 356 -5.71 -22.44 2.33
C ASP A 356 -4.26 -21.89 2.37
N HIS A 357 -4.01 -20.81 3.12
CA HIS A 357 -2.68 -20.21 3.30
C HIS A 357 -1.77 -21.03 4.23
N VAL A 358 -2.35 -21.96 4.99
CA VAL A 358 -1.59 -22.86 5.86
C VAL A 358 -1.03 -24.01 5.03
N THR A 359 0.28 -24.22 5.09
CA THR A 359 0.99 -25.30 4.37
C THR A 359 1.68 -26.24 5.36
N ASP A 360 2.15 -27.39 4.86
CA ASP A 360 2.90 -28.39 5.61
C ASP A 360 4.41 -28.36 5.29
N ASP A 361 4.90 -27.27 4.70
CA ASP A 361 6.32 -27.06 4.33
C ASP A 361 7.17 -26.51 5.49
N ALA A 362 6.57 -25.73 6.39
CA ALA A 362 7.26 -25.08 7.50
C ALA A 362 6.33 -24.79 8.69
N GLY A 363 6.91 -24.71 9.89
CA GLY A 363 6.19 -24.41 11.13
C GLY A 363 5.64 -25.67 11.81
N THR A 364 4.34 -25.68 12.10
CA THR A 364 3.65 -26.78 12.80
C THR A 364 2.43 -27.32 12.05
N GLY A 365 2.09 -26.71 10.91
CA GLY A 365 0.81 -26.89 10.22
C GLY A 365 -0.36 -26.12 10.85
N PHE A 366 -0.10 -25.29 11.87
CA PHE A 366 -1.05 -24.35 12.44
C PHE A 366 -0.47 -22.95 12.45
N VAL A 367 -1.29 -21.97 12.04
CA VAL A 367 -0.88 -20.56 11.98
C VAL A 367 -1.75 -19.76 12.93
N HIS A 368 -1.16 -19.14 13.94
CA HIS A 368 -1.89 -18.22 14.80
C HIS A 368 -2.40 -17.04 13.96
N THR A 369 -3.66 -16.67 14.11
CA THR A 369 -4.32 -15.66 13.28
C THR A 369 -4.49 -14.37 14.07
N ALA A 370 -3.71 -13.35 13.71
CA ALA A 370 -3.78 -12.00 14.22
C ALA A 370 -4.24 -11.06 13.08
N PRO A 371 -5.55 -10.88 12.87
CA PRO A 371 -6.09 -10.19 11.68
C PRO A 371 -5.66 -8.73 11.53
N GLY A 372 -5.13 -8.12 12.59
CA GLY A 372 -4.53 -6.78 12.55
C GLY A 372 -3.10 -6.73 12.01
N HIS A 373 -2.42 -7.86 11.88
CA HIS A 373 -0.98 -7.93 11.57
C HIS A 373 -0.63 -8.92 10.45
N GLY A 374 -1.62 -9.43 9.70
CA GLY A 374 -1.40 -10.33 8.58
C GLY A 374 -2.47 -10.17 7.51
N ALA A 375 -2.06 -10.09 6.24
CA ALA A 375 -3.01 -9.97 5.13
C ALA A 375 -3.84 -11.25 4.95
N ASP A 376 -3.21 -12.43 5.05
CA ASP A 376 -3.90 -13.72 4.96
C ASP A 376 -4.78 -13.96 6.20
N ASP A 377 -4.28 -13.62 7.39
CA ASP A 377 -5.04 -13.65 8.65
C ASP A 377 -6.32 -12.83 8.54
N TYR A 378 -6.22 -11.63 7.98
CA TYR A 378 -7.36 -10.75 7.75
C TYR A 378 -8.37 -11.36 6.76
N LEU A 379 -7.90 -11.96 5.67
CA LEU A 379 -8.77 -12.59 4.67
C LEU A 379 -9.50 -13.81 5.23
N VAL A 380 -8.81 -14.67 6.00
CA VAL A 380 -9.43 -15.83 6.65
C VAL A 380 -10.43 -15.39 7.72
N TRP A 381 -10.08 -14.36 8.51
CA TRP A 381 -10.99 -13.76 9.47
C TRP A 381 -12.29 -13.29 8.81
N LEU A 382 -12.21 -12.56 7.70
CA LEU A 382 -13.38 -12.11 6.95
C LEU A 382 -14.18 -13.25 6.33
N LYS A 383 -13.51 -14.25 5.74
CA LYS A 383 -14.15 -15.42 5.14
C LYS A 383 -14.94 -16.23 6.17
N SER A 384 -14.52 -16.20 7.44
CA SER A 384 -15.24 -16.84 8.55
C SER A 384 -16.53 -16.11 8.98
N GLY A 385 -16.87 -14.97 8.36
CA GLY A 385 -18.05 -14.17 8.70
C GLY A 385 -17.88 -13.28 9.93
N ARG A 386 -16.66 -13.16 10.45
CA ARG A 386 -16.36 -12.33 11.63
C ARG A 386 -16.25 -10.86 11.27
N SER A 387 -16.61 -10.00 12.23
CA SER A 387 -16.71 -8.56 12.02
C SER A 387 -15.35 -7.87 11.92
N LEU A 388 -15.30 -6.81 11.11
CA LEU A 388 -14.18 -5.87 11.09
C LEU A 388 -13.97 -5.17 12.43
N ASN A 389 -15.07 -4.92 13.16
CA ASN A 389 -15.04 -4.21 14.44
C ASN A 389 -14.44 -5.05 15.59
N SER A 390 -14.30 -6.36 15.38
CA SER A 390 -13.69 -7.28 16.37
C SER A 390 -12.19 -7.48 16.18
N ILE A 391 -11.57 -6.86 15.18
CA ILE A 391 -10.12 -6.91 14.99
C ILE A 391 -9.48 -5.96 16.01
N PRO A 392 -8.61 -6.46 16.91
CA PRO A 392 -7.98 -5.62 17.92
C PRO A 392 -6.96 -4.67 17.27
N ASP A 393 -6.87 -3.46 17.81
CA ASP A 393 -5.84 -2.49 17.45
C ASP A 393 -4.79 -2.48 18.57
N THR A 394 -3.72 -3.27 18.43
CA THR A 394 -2.77 -3.50 19.53
C THR A 394 -1.55 -2.60 19.46
N VAL A 395 -1.14 -2.13 18.28
CA VAL A 395 0.11 -1.39 18.08
C VAL A 395 -0.17 0.01 17.54
N ASP A 396 0.43 1.01 18.14
CA ASP A 396 0.28 2.42 17.81
C ASP A 396 1.17 2.86 16.62
N PRO A 397 1.05 4.12 16.14
CA PRO A 397 1.88 4.62 15.03
C PRO A 397 3.39 4.62 15.30
N ASP A 398 3.79 4.67 16.57
CA ASP A 398 5.19 4.64 17.03
C ASP A 398 5.72 3.20 17.17
N GLY A 399 4.90 2.20 16.87
CA GLY A 399 5.29 0.79 16.98
C GLY A 399 5.33 0.30 18.43
N ALA A 400 4.67 1.00 19.36
CA ALA A 400 4.47 0.55 20.74
C ALA A 400 3.08 -0.05 20.93
N TYR A 401 2.89 -0.94 21.90
CA TYR A 401 1.54 -1.39 22.21
C TYR A 401 0.70 -0.27 22.82
N TYR A 402 -0.57 -0.20 22.42
CA TYR A 402 -1.52 0.73 23.02
C TYR A 402 -1.71 0.48 24.53
N PRO A 403 -2.12 1.51 25.31
CA PRO A 403 -2.33 1.39 26.75
C PRO A 403 -3.35 0.32 27.17
N HIS A 404 -4.28 -0.03 26.28
CA HIS A 404 -5.32 -1.03 26.56
C HIS A 404 -4.87 -2.48 26.28
N VAL A 405 -3.67 -2.70 25.73
CA VAL A 405 -3.13 -4.04 25.52
C VAL A 405 -2.64 -4.59 26.86
N PRO A 406 -3.29 -5.63 27.41
CA PRO A 406 -2.93 -6.12 28.73
C PRO A 406 -1.50 -6.67 28.75
N LEU A 407 -0.80 -6.50 29.88
CA LEU A 407 0.58 -6.93 30.15
C LEU A 407 1.70 -6.20 29.38
N PHE A 408 1.43 -5.60 28.21
CA PHE A 408 2.48 -5.10 27.30
C PHE A 408 2.38 -3.60 26.95
N ALA A 409 1.44 -2.87 27.53
CA ALA A 409 1.22 -1.45 27.27
C ALA A 409 2.53 -0.63 27.22
N GLY A 410 2.71 0.14 26.15
CA GLY A 410 3.87 1.01 25.94
C GLY A 410 5.16 0.34 25.46
N MET A 411 5.23 -1.00 25.48
CA MET A 411 6.42 -1.71 25.02
C MET A 411 6.57 -1.62 23.50
N LYS A 412 7.77 -1.31 23.03
CA LYS A 412 8.07 -1.15 21.61
C LYS A 412 8.32 -2.47 20.88
N VAL A 413 7.66 -2.65 19.75
CA VAL A 413 7.90 -3.73 18.77
C VAL A 413 9.19 -3.46 18.01
N LEU A 414 9.34 -2.25 17.50
CA LEU A 414 10.56 -1.76 16.85
C LEU A 414 11.03 -0.49 17.55
N GLU A 415 12.33 -0.39 17.75
CA GLU A 415 12.94 0.87 18.19
C GLU A 415 12.81 1.91 17.07
N THR A 416 12.34 3.11 17.41
CA THR A 416 12.12 4.19 16.45
C THR A 416 13.22 5.24 16.46
N GLU A 417 14.06 5.25 17.50
CA GLU A 417 15.04 6.31 17.74
C GLU A 417 16.44 5.77 18.07
N GLY A 418 17.44 6.63 17.86
CA GLY A 418 18.84 6.36 18.20
C GLY A 418 19.50 5.30 17.30
N LYS A 419 20.65 4.78 17.75
CA LYS A 419 21.46 3.80 17.01
C LYS A 419 20.78 2.43 16.82
N LYS A 420 19.66 2.20 17.51
CA LYS A 420 18.88 0.97 17.43
C LYS A 420 17.64 1.10 16.56
N ALA A 421 17.37 2.27 15.96
CA ALA A 421 16.21 2.47 15.10
C ALA A 421 16.09 1.35 14.05
N GLY A 422 14.89 0.75 13.95
CA GLY A 422 14.60 -0.40 13.09
C GLY A 422 14.92 -1.76 13.71
N LYS A 423 15.59 -1.86 14.86
CA LYS A 423 15.79 -3.16 15.54
C LYS A 423 14.56 -3.52 16.37
N PHE A 424 14.34 -4.82 16.61
CA PHE A 424 13.31 -5.26 17.56
C PHE A 424 13.53 -4.66 18.95
N GLY A 425 12.46 -4.08 19.48
CA GLY A 425 12.39 -3.56 20.85
C GLY A 425 12.10 -4.65 21.86
N GLU A 426 11.68 -4.25 23.07
CA GLU A 426 11.46 -5.14 24.20
C GLU A 426 10.23 -6.05 24.09
N ALA A 427 9.26 -5.72 23.23
CA ALA A 427 7.98 -6.42 23.10
C ALA A 427 8.13 -7.94 22.87
N ASN A 428 9.03 -8.35 21.96
CA ASN A 428 9.26 -9.77 21.70
C ASN A 428 9.77 -10.51 22.93
N GLY A 429 10.71 -9.90 23.66
CA GLY A 429 11.25 -10.45 24.90
C GLY A 429 10.19 -10.59 25.98
N ALA A 430 9.40 -9.54 26.18
CA ALA A 430 8.32 -9.52 27.17
C ALA A 430 7.26 -10.60 26.90
N VAL A 431 6.82 -10.76 25.65
CA VAL A 431 5.87 -11.81 25.28
C VAL A 431 6.44 -13.19 25.55
N MET A 432 7.69 -13.45 25.16
CA MET A 432 8.34 -14.74 25.44
C MET A 432 8.42 -15.04 26.93
N THR A 433 8.75 -14.05 27.77
CA THR A 433 8.78 -14.23 29.23
C THR A 433 7.40 -14.61 29.77
N LYS A 434 6.33 -13.93 29.34
CA LYS A 434 4.96 -14.24 29.78
C LYS A 434 4.46 -15.62 29.29
N LEU A 435 4.91 -16.06 28.12
CA LEU A 435 4.64 -17.42 27.62
C LEU A 435 5.39 -18.49 28.43
N ILE A 436 6.57 -18.18 28.96
CA ILE A 436 7.31 -19.07 29.88
C ILE A 436 6.59 -19.15 31.23
N GLU A 437 6.18 -18.00 31.79
CA GLU A 437 5.45 -17.94 33.07
C GLU A 437 4.15 -18.77 33.05
N THR A 438 3.47 -18.82 31.91
CA THR A 438 2.24 -19.60 31.71
C THR A 438 2.48 -21.07 31.38
N GLY A 439 3.73 -21.46 31.11
CA GLY A 439 4.08 -22.82 30.65
C GLY A 439 3.66 -23.11 29.20
N ASN A 440 3.27 -22.09 28.42
CA ASN A 440 2.76 -22.24 27.06
C ASN A 440 3.84 -22.06 25.98
N LEU A 441 5.07 -21.65 26.32
CA LEU A 441 6.18 -21.68 25.37
C LEU A 441 6.73 -23.11 25.26
N LEU A 442 6.74 -23.68 24.05
CA LEU A 442 7.27 -25.04 23.80
C LEU A 442 8.76 -25.02 23.44
N ALA A 443 9.15 -24.08 22.59
CA ALA A 443 10.52 -23.92 22.10
C ALA A 443 10.75 -22.47 21.65
N ARG A 444 12.03 -22.06 21.57
CA ARG A 444 12.44 -20.79 20.97
C ARG A 444 13.72 -20.97 20.17
N GLY A 445 13.88 -20.16 19.12
CA GLY A 445 15.05 -20.16 18.27
C GLY A 445 15.25 -18.84 17.56
N ARG A 446 16.10 -18.85 16.53
CA ARG A 446 16.29 -17.75 15.59
C ARG A 446 16.37 -18.31 14.18
N VAL A 447 15.82 -17.57 13.23
CA VAL A 447 15.89 -17.92 11.81
C VAL A 447 16.32 -16.69 11.02
N GLU A 448 17.22 -16.89 10.07
CA GLU A 448 17.54 -15.88 9.06
C GLU A 448 16.64 -16.10 7.85
N HIS A 449 15.93 -15.06 7.44
CA HIS A 449 15.00 -15.12 6.32
C HIS A 449 14.87 -13.76 5.64
N SER A 450 14.21 -13.73 4.49
CA SER A 450 13.96 -12.50 3.75
C SER A 450 12.80 -11.73 4.40
N TYR A 451 13.05 -10.51 4.87
CA TYR A 451 12.05 -9.71 5.59
C TYR A 451 11.85 -8.34 4.91
N PRO A 452 10.61 -7.81 4.89
CA PRO A 452 10.33 -6.53 4.25
C PRO A 452 10.91 -5.36 5.06
N HIS A 453 11.54 -4.44 4.35
CA HIS A 453 12.13 -3.21 4.86
C HIS A 453 11.65 -2.03 4.01
N SER A 454 11.59 -0.85 4.63
CA SER A 454 11.36 0.37 3.87
C SER A 454 12.53 0.64 2.93
N TRP A 455 12.23 0.92 1.66
CA TRP A 455 13.25 1.34 0.70
C TRP A 455 13.96 2.65 1.14
N ARG A 456 13.30 3.48 1.95
CA ARG A 456 13.79 4.79 2.43
C ARG A 456 14.69 4.67 3.66
N SER A 457 14.14 4.23 4.79
CA SER A 457 14.89 4.12 6.04
C SER A 457 15.78 2.88 6.12
N LYS A 458 15.57 1.89 5.23
CA LYS A 458 16.17 0.54 5.31
C LYS A 458 15.86 -0.17 6.63
N ALA A 459 14.87 0.31 7.39
CA ALA A 459 14.39 -0.31 8.61
C ALA A 459 13.31 -1.36 8.29
N PRO A 460 13.22 -2.45 9.07
CA PRO A 460 12.13 -3.42 9.00
C PRO A 460 10.76 -2.75 9.10
N VAL A 461 9.78 -3.29 8.38
CA VAL A 461 8.37 -2.86 8.49
C VAL A 461 7.56 -3.87 9.30
N ILE A 462 6.42 -3.43 9.82
CA ILE A 462 5.44 -4.31 10.46
C ILE A 462 4.12 -4.21 9.72
N PHE A 463 3.33 -5.28 9.72
CA PHE A 463 1.93 -5.16 9.37
C PHE A 463 1.19 -4.57 10.57
N ARG A 464 0.51 -3.45 10.34
CA ARG A 464 -0.27 -2.77 11.37
C ARG A 464 -1.66 -2.51 10.84
N ASN A 465 -2.65 -2.79 11.67
CA ASN A 465 -4.01 -2.43 11.41
C ASN A 465 -4.14 -0.91 11.52
N THR A 466 -4.61 -0.25 10.47
CA THR A 466 -4.85 1.18 10.54
C THR A 466 -6.26 1.48 10.05
N PRO A 467 -7.02 2.34 10.76
CA PRO A 467 -8.28 2.83 10.26
C PRO A 467 -8.00 3.65 9.01
N GLN A 468 -8.48 3.16 7.87
CA GLN A 468 -8.30 3.80 6.58
C GLN A 468 -9.67 4.02 5.95
N TRP A 469 -9.75 5.09 5.17
CA TRP A 469 -10.88 5.30 4.27
C TRP A 469 -10.66 4.45 3.04
N PHE A 470 -11.71 3.78 2.58
CA PHE A 470 -11.70 2.95 1.40
C PHE A 470 -12.79 3.42 0.46
N ILE A 471 -12.50 3.38 -0.84
CA ILE A 471 -13.52 3.49 -1.88
C ILE A 471 -13.99 2.07 -2.22
N ARG A 472 -15.29 1.81 -2.06
CA ARG A 472 -15.92 0.53 -2.42
C ARG A 472 -15.79 0.32 -3.92
N MET A 473 -15.07 -0.73 -4.30
CA MET A 473 -14.96 -1.16 -5.69
C MET A 473 -16.08 -2.15 -6.07
N ASP A 474 -16.60 -2.88 -5.07
CA ASP A 474 -17.61 -3.93 -5.18
C ASP A 474 -18.95 -3.48 -4.54
N GLY A 475 -20.09 -4.05 -4.96
CA GLY A 475 -21.45 -3.74 -4.45
C GLY A 475 -22.43 -3.20 -5.51
N ASP A 476 -23.61 -2.76 -5.07
CA ASP A 476 -24.72 -2.31 -5.94
C ASP A 476 -24.38 -1.06 -6.77
N ALA A 477 -23.49 -0.20 -6.26
CA ALA A 477 -22.84 0.85 -7.02
C ALA A 477 -21.69 0.24 -7.85
N ALA A 478 -22.04 -0.39 -8.97
CA ALA A 478 -21.21 -1.29 -9.75
C ALA A 478 -19.94 -0.67 -10.41
N LEU A 479 -19.03 -0.04 -9.68
CA LEU A 479 -17.81 0.56 -10.23
C LEU A 479 -16.92 -0.47 -10.93
N LYS A 480 -16.75 -1.67 -10.36
CA LYS A 480 -15.96 -2.74 -10.98
C LYS A 480 -16.56 -3.25 -12.29
N GLN A 481 -17.88 -3.46 -12.34
CA GLN A 481 -18.56 -3.86 -13.59
C GLN A 481 -18.56 -2.72 -14.62
N ARG A 482 -18.85 -1.48 -14.21
CA ARG A 482 -18.82 -0.30 -15.09
C ARG A 482 -17.41 -0.08 -15.64
N SER A 483 -16.37 -0.19 -14.81
CA SER A 483 -14.97 -0.10 -15.23
C SER A 483 -14.56 -1.25 -16.15
N GLY A 484 -15.00 -2.47 -15.86
CA GLY A 484 -14.79 -3.63 -16.73
C GLY A 484 -15.41 -3.43 -18.11
N SER A 485 -16.67 -2.98 -18.16
CA SER A 485 -17.39 -2.68 -19.40
C SER A 485 -16.75 -1.53 -20.18
N ALA A 486 -16.28 -0.48 -19.50
CA ALA A 486 -15.56 0.62 -20.13
C ALA A 486 -14.22 0.16 -20.71
N THR A 487 -13.51 -0.73 -20.01
CA THR A 487 -12.22 -1.28 -20.45
C THR A 487 -12.39 -2.15 -21.71
N GLN A 488 -13.49 -2.88 -21.85
CA GLN A 488 -13.80 -3.63 -23.07
C GLN A 488 -14.02 -2.72 -24.29
N LYS A 489 -14.50 -1.49 -24.08
CA LYS A 489 -14.70 -0.49 -25.13
C LYS A 489 -13.42 0.23 -25.55
N ILE A 490 -12.32 0.09 -24.80
CA ILE A 490 -11.04 0.72 -25.14
C ILE A 490 -10.30 -0.12 -26.20
N PRO A 491 -10.00 0.44 -27.39
CA PRO A 491 -9.19 -0.24 -28.38
C PRO A 491 -7.76 -0.48 -27.83
N ALA A 492 -7.28 -1.72 -27.84
CA ALA A 492 -5.88 -2.03 -27.52
C ALA A 492 -5.13 -2.49 -28.77
N ARG A 493 -3.96 -1.88 -29.02
CA ARG A 493 -3.07 -2.24 -30.13
C ARG A 493 -2.52 -3.66 -30.07
N GLN A 494 -2.52 -4.31 -28.90
CA GLN A 494 -2.11 -5.71 -28.72
C GLN A 494 -3.07 -6.44 -27.76
N GLY A 495 -3.31 -7.74 -28.01
CA GLY A 495 -4.25 -8.57 -27.25
C GLY A 495 -3.90 -8.72 -25.77
N ASP A 496 -2.61 -8.80 -25.43
CA ASP A 496 -2.12 -8.96 -24.05
C ASP A 496 -2.44 -7.74 -23.16
N GLY A 497 -2.40 -6.52 -23.70
CA GLY A 497 -2.70 -5.29 -22.96
C GLY A 497 -4.15 -5.18 -22.46
N ARG A 498 -5.10 -5.86 -23.11
CA ARG A 498 -6.49 -5.97 -22.63
C ARG A 498 -6.62 -6.97 -21.48
N HIS A 499 -6.00 -8.14 -21.63
CA HIS A 499 -6.02 -9.20 -20.62
C HIS A 499 -5.35 -8.77 -19.32
N ARG A 500 -4.21 -8.06 -19.38
CA ARG A 500 -3.55 -7.51 -18.19
C ARG A 500 -4.42 -6.51 -17.43
N ARG A 501 -5.05 -5.56 -18.12
CA ARG A 501 -5.93 -4.56 -17.46
C ARG A 501 -7.14 -5.21 -16.82
N HIS A 502 -7.77 -6.17 -17.52
CA HIS A 502 -8.90 -6.91 -16.98
C HIS A 502 -8.50 -7.78 -15.78
N GLY A 503 -7.33 -8.44 -15.85
CA GLY A 503 -6.74 -9.20 -14.75
C GLY A 503 -6.53 -8.35 -13.49
N VAL A 504 -5.94 -7.16 -13.63
CA VAL A 504 -5.75 -6.22 -12.52
C VAL A 504 -7.11 -5.80 -11.93
N LEU A 505 -8.07 -5.38 -12.75
CA LEU A 505 -9.40 -4.96 -12.29
C LEU A 505 -10.16 -6.08 -11.59
N SER A 506 -10.09 -7.32 -12.10
CA SER A 506 -10.77 -8.48 -11.50
C SER A 506 -10.24 -8.81 -10.10
N ARG A 507 -8.94 -8.62 -9.88
CA ARG A 507 -8.25 -8.86 -8.60
C ARG A 507 -8.21 -7.65 -7.68
N SER A 508 -8.69 -6.49 -8.14
CA SER A 508 -8.69 -5.25 -7.36
C SER A 508 -9.71 -5.35 -6.24
N GLY A 509 -9.23 -5.25 -5.00
CA GLY A 509 -10.05 -5.02 -3.81
C GLY A 509 -10.26 -3.53 -3.52
N PRO A 510 -10.84 -3.19 -2.35
CA PRO A 510 -11.03 -1.81 -1.92
C PRO A 510 -9.71 -1.04 -1.90
N GLN A 511 -9.72 0.17 -2.48
CA GLN A 511 -8.53 1.02 -2.58
C GLN A 511 -8.40 1.92 -1.34
N PRO A 512 -7.26 1.92 -0.64
CA PRO A 512 -7.06 2.73 0.55
C PRO A 512 -6.83 4.20 0.21
N TYR A 513 -7.37 5.08 1.03
CA TYR A 513 -7.00 6.48 1.13
C TYR A 513 -5.66 6.57 1.84
N ARG A 514 -4.66 7.15 1.16
CA ARG A 514 -3.39 7.46 1.80
C ARG A 514 -3.52 8.75 2.58
N ARG A 515 -3.06 8.73 3.84
CA ARG A 515 -2.54 9.93 4.48
C ARG A 515 -1.26 10.27 3.71
N HIS A 516 -1.38 11.01 2.61
CA HIS A 516 -0.22 11.75 2.10
C HIS A 516 0.33 12.55 3.28
N GLY A 517 1.65 12.71 3.36
CA GLY A 517 2.26 13.44 4.45
C GLY A 517 1.77 14.89 4.46
N ARG A 518 2.53 15.78 5.11
CA ARG A 518 2.05 17.14 5.35
C ARG A 518 1.78 17.94 4.05
N ASP A 519 2.09 17.41 2.87
CA ASP A 519 2.03 18.03 1.55
C ASP A 519 0.64 18.23 0.95
N ALA A 520 -0.31 17.34 1.27
CA ALA A 520 -1.71 17.50 0.88
C ALA A 520 -2.57 17.73 2.14
N PRO A 521 -3.53 18.68 2.13
CA PRO A 521 -4.43 18.86 3.27
C PRO A 521 -5.20 17.57 3.51
N GLY A 522 -5.00 16.95 4.68
CA GLY A 522 -5.74 15.77 5.11
C GLY A 522 -7.21 16.13 5.31
N LEU A 523 -8.05 15.82 4.32
CA LEU A 523 -9.50 16.08 4.36
C LEU A 523 -10.24 15.25 5.43
N ALA A 524 -9.59 14.24 6.01
CA ALA A 524 -10.21 13.22 6.85
C ALA A 524 -9.95 13.33 8.36
N ASP A 525 -9.18 14.33 8.82
CA ASP A 525 -8.76 14.47 10.23
C ASP A 525 -9.74 15.31 11.09
N GLN A 526 -10.89 15.76 10.55
CA GLN A 526 -11.89 16.51 11.33
C GLN A 526 -13.11 15.66 11.72
N PRO A 527 -13.53 15.67 13.01
CA PRO A 527 -14.76 15.02 13.43
C PRO A 527 -15.96 15.63 12.70
N PRO A 528 -17.02 14.85 12.39
CA PRO A 528 -18.19 15.31 11.63
C PRO A 528 -18.88 16.55 12.22
N ALA A 529 -18.66 16.82 13.51
CA ALA A 529 -19.28 17.93 14.25
C ALA A 529 -18.75 19.33 13.88
N GLN A 530 -17.65 19.46 13.10
CA GLN A 530 -17.11 20.76 12.69
C GLN A 530 -17.43 21.16 11.24
N LEU A 531 -18.08 20.29 10.47
CA LEU A 531 -18.63 20.60 9.15
C LEU A 531 -20.13 20.88 9.27
N GLY A 532 -20.49 21.86 10.11
CA GLY A 532 -21.86 22.20 10.45
C GLY A 532 -22.26 23.61 10.02
N HIS A 533 -23.19 23.67 9.07
CA HIS A 533 -24.09 24.76 8.66
C HIS A 533 -23.71 25.63 7.44
N PRO A 534 -24.53 25.61 6.36
CA PRO A 534 -24.53 26.68 5.36
C PRO A 534 -25.07 27.97 6.00
N PRO A 535 -24.57 29.17 5.63
CA PRO A 535 -25.11 30.43 6.12
C PRO A 535 -26.47 30.68 5.46
N GLY A 536 -27.53 30.18 6.09
CA GLY A 536 -28.91 30.56 5.81
C GLY A 536 -29.35 31.67 6.75
N HIS A 537 -29.73 32.81 6.18
CA HIS A 537 -30.58 33.85 6.76
C HIS A 537 -30.12 34.54 8.07
N VAL A 538 -29.41 35.67 7.91
CA VAL A 538 -29.53 36.78 8.86
C VAL A 538 -30.76 37.59 8.47
N CYS A 539 -31.85 37.37 9.20
CA CYS A 539 -33.04 38.20 9.16
C CYS A 539 -32.80 39.48 9.96
N ARG A 540 -33.35 40.59 9.46
CA ARG A 540 -33.47 41.89 10.13
C ARG A 540 -33.91 41.72 11.59
N GLN A 541 -33.22 42.40 12.50
CA GLN A 541 -33.82 42.87 13.75
C GLN A 541 -33.90 44.38 13.68
N GLU A 542 -35.12 44.92 13.81
CA GLU A 542 -35.33 46.12 14.61
C GLU A 542 -36.77 46.13 15.16
N ASP A 543 -36.83 46.57 16.42
CA ASP A 543 -37.97 47.06 17.20
C ASP A 543 -38.99 46.14 17.91
N ARG A 544 -38.67 45.84 19.18
CA ARG A 544 -39.27 46.44 20.39
C ARG A 544 -40.78 46.78 20.36
N ARG A 545 -41.58 46.06 21.16
CA ARG A 545 -42.32 46.51 22.39
C ARG A 545 -43.64 45.75 22.63
N THR A 546 -43.93 45.56 23.93
CA THR A 546 -45.26 45.53 24.61
C THR A 546 -46.25 44.42 24.19
N SER A 547 -46.45 43.39 25.02
CA SER A 547 -47.32 43.32 26.22
C SER A 547 -48.73 42.81 25.90
N GLU A 548 -49.21 41.94 26.80
CA GLU A 548 -50.62 41.58 27.02
C GLU A 548 -51.30 40.56 26.10
N GLY A 549 -51.56 39.38 26.67
CA GLY A 549 -52.95 39.05 27.01
C GLY A 549 -53.73 38.10 26.09
N ARG A 550 -54.24 37.05 26.73
CA ARG A 550 -55.51 36.33 26.46
C ARG A 550 -55.55 35.28 25.33
N SER A 551 -55.50 34.03 25.80
CA SER A 551 -56.59 33.04 25.83
C SER A 551 -57.53 32.84 24.63
N ARG A 552 -57.85 31.54 24.46
CA ARG A 552 -59.00 30.86 23.80
C ARG A 552 -58.65 30.23 22.44
N GLN A 553 -58.62 28.91 22.36
CA GLN A 553 -59.73 27.92 22.27
C GLN A 553 -60.23 27.72 20.83
N ARG A 554 -60.28 26.43 20.44
CA ARG A 554 -61.15 25.80 19.41
C ARG A 554 -60.75 26.12 17.95
N ALA A 555 -60.97 25.27 16.96
CA ALA A 555 -61.40 23.87 16.84
C ALA A 555 -61.17 23.44 15.37
N HIS A 556 -61.16 22.13 15.13
CA HIS A 556 -61.60 21.40 13.92
C HIS A 556 -61.67 22.09 12.54
N HIS A 557 -60.97 21.51 11.56
CA HIS A 557 -61.53 20.75 10.41
C HIS A 557 -60.32 20.25 9.59
N GLN A 558 -60.09 18.95 9.41
CA GLN A 558 -60.75 17.98 8.53
C GLN A 558 -60.80 18.36 7.03
N ASP A 559 -60.13 17.49 6.28
CA ASP A 559 -60.38 17.01 4.92
C ASP A 559 -59.81 17.71 3.67
N ASP A 560 -59.10 16.85 2.93
CA ASP A 560 -59.06 16.64 1.49
C ASP A 560 -58.46 17.72 0.57
N ARG A 561 -57.20 17.48 0.16
CA ARG A 561 -56.87 16.81 -1.13
C ARG A 561 -55.37 16.61 -1.30
#